data_AF-A0A7J9Y553-F1
#
_entry.id   AF-A0A7J9Y553-F1
#
_cell.length_a   1.000
_cell.length_b   1.000
_cell.length_c   1.000
_cell.angle_alpha   90.00
_cell.angle_beta   90.00
_cell.angle_gamma   90.00
#
_symmetry.space_group_name_H-M   'P 1'
#
loop_
_entity.id
_entity.type
_entity.pdbx_description
1 polymer ?
#
loop_
_entity_poly.entity_id
_entity_poly.type
_entity_poly.pdbx_seq_one_letter_code
_entity_poly.pdbx_strand_id
1 'polypeptide(L)'
;MRVVVLAGGIGGARFLLGVRVWAAEGGAADGGAARSGALVATDAGAVEVTAVVNTGDDVTLHGLRICPDLDSVMYTLGGGADPERGWGRRD
;
A
#
# COMPACT_ATOMS: atom_id res chain seq x y z
N MET A 1 17.01 -1.94 1.55
CA MET A 1 16.63 -0.65 2.19
C MET A 1 15.28 -0.84 2.88
N ARG A 2 14.97 -0.07 3.93
CA ARG A 2 13.67 -0.15 4.64
C ARG A 2 12.95 1.19 4.59
N VAL A 3 11.66 1.17 4.24
CA VAL A 3 10.76 2.31 4.25
C VAL A 3 9.58 2.02 5.15
N VAL A 4 9.30 2.93 6.08
CA VAL A 4 8.14 2.83 6.97
C VAL A 4 7.20 3.99 6.67
N VAL A 5 5.91 3.70 6.48
CA VAL A 5 4.88 4.68 6.17
C VAL A 5 3.80 4.63 7.24
N LEU A 6 3.49 5.77 7.86
CA LEU A 6 2.26 5.93 8.63
C LEU A 6 1.10 6.14 7.65
N ALA A 7 0.04 5.34 7.74
CA ALA A 7 -1.04 5.34 6.76
C ALA A 7 -2.43 5.33 7.43
N GLY A 8 -3.40 5.93 6.75
CA GLY A 8 -4.81 5.90 7.11
C GLY A 8 -5.67 6.23 5.88
N GLY A 9 -6.87 5.66 5.85
CA GLY A 9 -7.85 5.80 4.78
C GLY A 9 -7.38 5.40 3.38
N ILE A 10 -8.21 5.78 2.39
CA ILE A 10 -7.97 5.56 0.96
C ILE A 10 -6.71 6.30 0.49
N GLY A 11 -6.45 7.50 1.02
CA GLY A 11 -5.26 8.29 0.68
C GLY A 11 -3.96 7.56 1.03
N GLY A 12 -3.87 7.03 2.25
CA GLY A 12 -2.72 6.22 2.69
C GLY A 12 -2.54 4.97 1.84
N ALA A 13 -3.64 4.27 1.53
CA ALA A 13 -3.61 3.08 0.67
C ALA A 13 -3.10 3.38 -0.76
N ARG A 14 -3.52 4.50 -1.37
CA ARG A 14 -3.05 4.93 -2.70
C ARG A 14 -1.59 5.38 -2.68
N PHE A 15 -1.15 6.05 -1.61
CA PHE A 15 0.24 6.40 -1.43
C PHE A 15 1.12 5.14 -1.36
N LEU A 16 0.70 4.14 -0.59
CA LEU A 16 1.40 2.84 -0.50
C LEU A 16 1.49 2.11 -1.85
N LEU A 17 0.51 2.24 -2.75
CA LEU A 17 0.63 1.71 -4.12
C LEU A 17 1.82 2.33 -4.85
N GLY A 18 1.97 3.66 -4.79
CA GLY A 18 3.08 4.37 -5.39
C GLY A 18 4.43 3.96 -4.79
N VAL A 19 4.49 3.87 -3.45
CA VAL A 19 5.70 3.40 -2.74
C VAL A 19 6.07 1.98 -3.17
N ARG A 20 5.10 1.08 -3.36
CA ARG A 20 5.36 -0.29 -3.82
C ARG A 20 5.93 -0.33 -5.24
N VAL A 21 5.40 0.49 -6.15
CA VAL A 21 5.93 0.62 -7.52
C VAL A 21 7.36 1.14 -7.46
N TRP A 22 7.60 2.23 -6.74
CA TRP A 22 8.94 2.80 -6.56
C TRP A 22 9.93 1.81 -5.94
N ALA A 23 9.49 1.04 -4.93
CA ALA A 23 10.29 0.01 -4.28
C ALA A 23 10.65 -1.14 -5.24
N ALA A 24 9.71 -1.56 -6.08
CA ALA A 24 9.93 -2.58 -7.11
C ALA A 24 10.88 -2.12 -8.22
N GLU A 25 10.94 -0.81 -8.50
CA GLU A 25 11.88 -0.18 -9.44
C GLU A 25 13.29 0.02 -8.84
N GLY A 26 13.58 -0.58 -7.69
CA GLY A 26 14.89 -0.52 -7.04
C GLY A 26 15.08 0.69 -6.14
N GLY A 27 14.00 1.44 -5.85
CA GLY A 27 13.93 2.53 -4.89
C GLY A 27 15.06 3.55 -5.00
N ALA A 28 14.89 4.53 -5.89
CA ALA A 28 15.82 5.66 -6.11
C ALA A 28 17.24 5.43 -5.59
N ALA A 29 17.98 4.54 -6.26
CA ALA A 29 19.44 4.54 -6.14
C ALA A 29 19.90 5.96 -6.50
N ASP A 30 20.21 6.74 -5.47
CA ASP A 30 20.81 8.07 -5.47
C ASP A 30 20.29 9.05 -6.57
N GLY A 31 19.10 9.63 -6.35
CA GLY A 31 18.71 10.92 -6.96
C GLY A 31 18.45 10.96 -8.47
N GLY A 32 18.28 9.83 -9.17
CA GLY A 32 18.04 9.80 -10.62
C GLY A 32 16.59 9.49 -11.02
N ALA A 33 16.09 10.23 -12.00
CA ALA A 33 14.76 10.08 -12.61
C ALA A 33 14.36 8.63 -12.94
N ALA A 34 13.06 8.34 -12.74
CA ALA A 34 12.41 7.06 -12.99
C ALA A 34 12.81 6.45 -14.34
N ARG A 35 13.35 5.22 -14.33
CA ARG A 35 13.60 4.44 -15.54
C ARG A 35 12.48 3.42 -15.71
N SER A 36 11.70 3.59 -16.77
CA SER A 36 10.78 2.57 -17.25
C SER A 36 11.57 1.38 -17.81
N GLY A 37 11.48 0.21 -17.17
CA GLY A 37 12.16 -0.99 -17.67
C GLY A 37 11.91 -2.25 -16.85
N ALA A 38 11.18 -3.19 -17.47
CA ALA A 38 10.96 -4.61 -17.19
C ALA A 38 11.59 -5.25 -15.92
N LEU A 39 10.71 -5.85 -15.11
CA LEU A 39 10.99 -6.56 -13.87
C LEU A 39 11.71 -7.90 -14.12
N VAL A 40 12.95 -8.01 -13.67
CA VAL A 40 13.55 -9.29 -13.22
C VAL A 40 14.05 -9.05 -11.80
N ALA A 41 13.29 -9.50 -10.81
CA ALA A 41 13.67 -9.37 -9.41
C ALA A 41 14.73 -10.42 -9.06
N THR A 42 15.93 -9.96 -8.67
CA THR A 42 16.92 -10.78 -7.96
C THR A 42 16.97 -10.32 -6.51
N ASP A 43 17.09 -11.29 -5.59
CA ASP A 43 16.83 -11.19 -4.15
C ASP A 43 17.85 -10.33 -3.35
N ALA A 44 18.78 -9.64 -4.02
CA ALA A 44 19.90 -8.95 -3.35
C ALA A 44 19.75 -7.42 -3.23
N GLY A 45 18.57 -6.86 -3.54
CA GLY A 45 18.36 -5.40 -3.55
C GLY A 45 16.95 -4.93 -3.20
N ALA A 46 16.09 -5.81 -2.67
CA ALA A 46 14.70 -5.47 -2.42
C ALA A 46 14.53 -4.37 -1.36
N VAL A 47 13.67 -3.40 -1.68
CA VAL A 47 13.23 -2.37 -0.73
C VAL A 47 12.05 -2.92 0.07
N GLU A 48 12.23 -3.05 1.37
CA GLU A 48 11.18 -3.50 2.29
C GLU A 48 10.29 -2.32 2.65
N VAL A 49 8.97 -2.47 2.47
CA VAL A 49 7.97 -1.44 2.80
C VAL A 49 7.10 -1.94 3.96
N THR A 50 7.12 -1.21 5.07
CA THR A 50 6.27 -1.46 6.24
C THR A 50 5.24 -0.35 6.39
N ALA A 51 3.96 -0.71 6.56
CA ALA A 51 2.90 0.25 6.85
C ALA A 51 2.49 0.16 8.34
N VAL A 52 2.45 1.29 9.01
CA VAL A 52 1.84 1.45 10.34
C VAL A 52 0.49 2.11 10.11
N VAL A 53 -0.58 1.34 10.26
CA VAL A 53 -1.92 1.76 9.83
C VAL A 53 -2.72 2.27 11.03
N ASN A 54 -3.46 3.36 10.83
CA ASN A 54 -4.38 3.93 11.79
C ASN A 54 -5.42 2.90 12.26
N THR A 55 -5.75 2.94 13.55
CA THR A 55 -6.76 2.10 14.22
C THR A 55 -7.82 2.93 14.95
N GLY A 56 -7.76 4.27 14.84
CA GLY A 56 -8.68 5.18 15.52
C GLY A 56 -10.14 5.05 15.05
N ASP A 57 -10.34 4.55 13.83
CA ASP A 57 -11.65 4.39 13.21
C ASP A 57 -12.19 2.96 13.35
N ASP A 58 -11.44 2.09 14.02
CA ASP A 58 -11.87 0.72 14.19
C ASP A 58 -13.03 0.63 15.21
N VAL A 59 -14.08 -0.14 14.89
CA VAL A 59 -15.28 -0.29 15.72
C VAL A 59 -15.71 -1.74 15.86
N THR A 60 -16.43 -2.09 16.93
CA THR A 60 -17.20 -3.34 16.99
C THR A 60 -18.65 -3.03 16.68
N LEU A 61 -19.16 -3.59 15.58
CA LEU A 61 -20.53 -3.38 15.11
C LEU A 61 -21.14 -4.73 14.74
N HIS A 62 -22.36 -5.00 15.19
CA HIS A 62 -23.04 -6.30 15.01
C HIS A 62 -22.24 -7.51 15.52
N GLY A 63 -21.42 -7.33 16.57
CA GLY A 63 -20.57 -8.40 17.13
C GLY A 63 -19.31 -8.72 16.32
N LEU A 64 -19.02 -7.95 15.27
CA LEU A 64 -17.84 -8.10 14.42
C LEU A 64 -16.90 -6.91 14.59
N ARG A 65 -15.58 -7.17 14.50
CA ARG A 65 -14.55 -6.14 14.49
C ARG A 65 -14.37 -5.59 13.08
N ILE A 66 -14.54 -4.29 12.92
CA ILE A 66 -14.35 -3.56 11.66
C ILE A 66 -13.13 -2.66 11.82
N CYS A 67 -12.16 -2.77 10.91
CA CYS A 67 -10.92 -1.99 10.91
C CYS A 67 -10.75 -1.25 9.57
N PRO A 68 -11.43 -0.11 9.35
CA PRO A 68 -11.61 0.49 8.02
C PRO A 68 -10.32 0.80 7.27
N ASP A 69 -9.29 1.27 8.00
CA ASP A 69 -8.04 1.70 7.39
C ASP A 69 -7.13 0.52 7.05
N LEU A 70 -7.07 -0.49 7.92
CA LEU A 70 -6.41 -1.76 7.64
C LEU A 70 -7.04 -2.45 6.42
N ASP A 71 -8.36 -2.48 6.37
CA ASP A 71 -9.13 -3.02 5.26
C ASP A 71 -8.88 -2.25 3.96
N SER A 72 -8.88 -0.91 4.01
CA SER A 72 -8.61 -0.06 2.86
C SER A 72 -7.22 -0.32 2.27
N VAL A 73 -6.19 -0.45 3.12
CA VAL A 73 -4.84 -0.81 2.71
C VAL A 73 -4.82 -2.21 2.09
N MET A 74 -5.44 -3.19 2.76
CA MET A 74 -5.48 -4.57 2.31
C MET A 74 -6.17 -4.73 0.94
N TYR A 75 -7.37 -4.17 0.77
CA TYR A 75 -8.12 -4.26 -0.48
C TYR A 75 -7.39 -3.55 -1.62
N THR A 76 -6.83 -2.37 -1.34
CA THR A 76 -6.12 -1.57 -2.37
C THR A 76 -4.85 -2.27 -2.83
N LEU A 77 -3.99 -2.71 -1.90
CA LEU A 77 -2.72 -3.36 -2.24
C LEU A 77 -2.95 -4.77 -2.78
N GLY A 78 -3.97 -5.48 -2.29
CA GLY A 78 -4.36 -6.82 -2.76
C GLY A 78 -5.14 -6.84 -4.07
N GLY A 79 -5.43 -5.68 -4.66
CA GLY A 79 -6.16 -5.57 -5.94
C GLY A 79 -7.66 -5.88 -5.86
N GLY A 80 -8.22 -5.95 -4.65
CA GLY A 80 -9.64 -6.19 -4.38
C GLY A 80 -10.49 -4.92 -4.24
N ALA A 81 -9.86 -3.74 -4.19
CA ALA A 81 -10.58 -2.46 -4.13
C ALA A 81 -11.32 -2.13 -5.44
N ASP A 82 -12.47 -1.47 -5.30
CA ASP A 82 -13.27 -0.97 -6.43
C ASP A 82 -12.76 0.41 -6.89
N PRO A 83 -12.17 0.53 -8.10
CA PRO A 83 -11.63 1.79 -8.59
C PRO A 83 -12.69 2.75 -9.14
N GLU A 84 -13.84 2.26 -9.57
CA GLU A 84 -14.92 3.09 -10.15
C GLU A 84 -15.67 3.80 -9.03
N ARG A 85 -16.05 3.05 -8.00
CA ARG A 85 -16.68 3.59 -6.80
C ARG A 85 -15.70 4.39 -5.94
N GLY A 86 -14.42 4.02 -6.01
CA GLY A 86 -13.31 4.66 -5.31
C GLY A 86 -13.14 4.24 -3.85
N TRP A 87 -13.97 3.33 -3.34
CA TRP A 87 -13.90 2.77 -1.99
C TRP A 87 -14.58 1.39 -1.93
N GLY A 88 -14.28 0.62 -0.88
CA GLY A 88 -14.83 -0.73 -0.71
C GLY A 88 -14.22 -1.77 -1.65
N ARG A 89 -14.78 -2.98 -1.65
CA ARG A 89 -14.36 -4.10 -2.49
C ARG A 89 -15.18 -4.15 -3.78
N ARG A 90 -14.62 -4.79 -4.81
CA ARG A 90 -15.43 -5.31 -5.93
C ARG A 90 -16.35 -6.43 -5.43
N ASP A 91 -17.44 -6.63 -6.16
CA ASP A 91 -18.34 -7.78 -5.99
C ASP A 91 -17.64 -9.10 -6.36
#